data_AF-A0A973JL83-F1
#
_entry.id   AF-A0A973JL83-F1
#
_cell.length_a   1.000
_cell.length_b   1.000
_cell.length_c   1.000
_cell.angle_alpha   90.00
_cell.angle_beta   90.00
_cell.angle_gamma   90.00
#
_symmetry.space_group_name_H-M   'P 1'
#
loop_
_entity.id
_entity.type
_entity.pdbx_description
1 polymer ?
#
loop_
_entity_poly.entity_id
_entity_poly.type
_entity_poly.pdbx_seq_one_letter_code
_entity_poly.pdbx_strand_id
1 'polypeptide(L)'
;MKELFEDRLVRALRAFNHFLHVLLAIALVMASMMVLWEFVMAVVHAVQLNQLAHGFLQALGTLFIVWTLSSLISAEINYVQNGVFHLVVFIEVAMITLLRQLIVEPVKVATALQTPEQIFNAWHYGLLLASLLIIGILHKLVSSSEKRELE
;
A
#
# COMPACT_ATOMS: atom_id res chain seq x y z
N MET A 1 -18.02 40.73 -12.52
CA MET A 1 -18.31 40.21 -11.15
C MET A 1 -18.20 38.68 -11.06
N LYS A 2 -18.63 37.92 -12.08
CA LYS A 2 -18.43 36.46 -12.14
C LYS A 2 -16.95 36.03 -12.14
N GLU A 3 -16.10 36.70 -12.91
CA GLU A 3 -14.67 36.32 -13.00
C GLU A 3 -13.90 36.43 -11.66
N LEU A 4 -14.21 37.44 -10.83
CA LEU A 4 -13.59 37.58 -9.50
C LEU A 4 -13.98 36.45 -8.52
N PHE A 5 -15.17 35.87 -8.70
CA PHE A 5 -15.62 34.74 -7.89
C PHE A 5 -14.93 33.45 -8.32
N GLU A 6 -14.78 33.25 -9.61
CA GLU A 6 -14.11 32.08 -10.19
C GLU A 6 -12.63 32.04 -9.80
N ASP A 7 -11.93 33.16 -9.91
CA ASP A 7 -10.53 33.30 -9.47
C ASP A 7 -10.35 33.07 -7.97
N ARG A 8 -11.29 33.56 -7.14
CA ARG A 8 -11.27 33.31 -5.69
C ARG A 8 -11.53 31.85 -5.37
N LEU A 9 -12.43 31.20 -6.10
CA LEU A 9 -12.79 29.79 -5.89
C LEU A 9 -11.66 28.87 -6.32
N VAL A 10 -11.03 29.12 -7.46
CA VAL A 10 -9.84 28.40 -7.92
C VAL A 10 -8.66 28.59 -6.95
N ARG A 11 -8.46 29.82 -6.45
CA ARG A 11 -7.41 30.09 -5.45
C ARG A 11 -7.68 29.39 -4.11
N ALA A 12 -8.93 29.36 -3.67
CA ALA A 12 -9.35 28.62 -2.48
C ALA A 12 -9.16 27.10 -2.65
N LEU A 13 -9.56 26.54 -3.80
CA LEU A 13 -9.34 25.13 -4.11
C LEU A 13 -7.84 24.79 -4.14
N ARG A 14 -7.01 25.65 -4.73
CA ARG A 14 -5.55 25.43 -4.77
C ARG A 14 -4.93 25.47 -3.37
N ALA A 15 -5.35 26.42 -2.54
CA ALA A 15 -4.89 26.51 -1.15
C ALA A 15 -5.35 25.31 -0.30
N PHE A 16 -6.60 24.87 -0.49
CA PHE A 16 -7.14 23.69 0.18
C PHE A 16 -6.41 22.41 -0.26
N ASN A 17 -6.14 22.26 -1.56
CA ASN A 17 -5.38 21.12 -2.06
C ASN A 17 -3.97 21.09 -1.44
N HIS A 18 -3.28 22.23 -1.40
CA HIS A 18 -1.98 22.33 -0.75
C HIS A 18 -2.03 21.96 0.75
N PHE A 19 -3.08 22.39 1.46
CA PHE A 19 -3.29 22.03 2.86
C PHE A 19 -3.52 20.51 3.06
N LEU A 20 -4.32 19.89 2.19
CA LEU A 20 -4.55 18.43 2.24
C LEU A 20 -3.25 17.64 2.06
N HIS A 21 -2.41 18.08 1.12
CA HIS A 21 -1.11 17.46 0.86
C HIS A 21 -0.15 17.60 2.04
N VAL A 22 -0.06 18.79 2.64
CA VAL A 22 0.74 18.99 3.86
C VAL A 22 0.25 18.09 5.01
N LEU A 23 -1.07 17.98 5.19
CA LEU A 23 -1.66 17.11 6.20
C LEU A 23 -1.36 15.63 5.92
N LEU A 24 -1.45 15.20 4.65
CA LEU A 24 -1.12 13.84 4.22
C LEU A 24 0.35 13.51 4.47
N ALA A 25 1.27 14.42 4.13
CA ALA A 25 2.70 14.26 4.38
C ALA A 25 3.00 14.01 5.86
N ILE A 26 2.39 14.80 6.76
CA ILE A 26 2.54 14.66 8.21
C ILE A 26 1.99 13.30 8.68
N ALA A 27 0.81 12.91 8.20
CA ALA A 27 0.20 11.63 8.54
C ALA A 27 1.09 10.45 8.08
N LEU A 28 1.68 10.53 6.90
CA LEU A 28 2.57 9.49 6.37
C LEU A 28 3.87 9.36 7.17
N VAL A 29 4.46 10.48 7.60
CA VAL A 29 5.64 10.45 8.48
C VAL A 29 5.33 9.80 9.82
N MET A 30 4.18 10.14 10.42
CA MET A 30 3.74 9.53 11.67
C MET A 30 3.47 8.03 11.51
N ALA A 31 2.77 7.63 10.45
CA ALA A 31 2.52 6.22 10.15
C ALA A 31 3.82 5.45 9.93
N SER A 32 4.79 6.04 9.21
CA SER A 32 6.11 5.44 8.98
C SER A 32 6.83 5.15 10.29
N MET A 33 6.81 6.09 11.25
CA MET A 33 7.38 5.85 12.58
C MET A 33 6.69 4.69 13.33
N MET A 34 5.36 4.63 13.28
CA MET A 34 4.60 3.56 13.95
C MET A 34 4.91 2.18 13.35
N VAL A 35 4.95 2.07 12.02
CA VAL A 35 5.23 0.80 11.34
C VAL A 35 6.68 0.39 11.52
N LEU A 36 7.62 1.34 11.55
CA LEU A 36 9.02 1.05 11.84
C LEU A 36 9.17 0.44 13.24
N TRP A 37 8.43 0.95 14.21
CA TRP A 37 8.36 0.36 15.55
C TRP A 37 7.82 -1.07 15.52
N GLU A 38 6.71 -1.32 14.81
CA GLU A 38 6.17 -2.67 14.64
C GLU A 38 7.16 -3.64 13.99
N PHE A 39 7.94 -3.17 13.02
CA PHE A 39 8.98 -3.97 12.36
C PHE A 39 10.05 -4.43 13.36
N VAL A 40 10.56 -3.51 14.18
CA VAL A 40 11.56 -3.84 15.21
C VAL A 40 11.00 -4.89 16.18
N MET A 41 9.77 -4.69 16.65
CA MET A 41 9.11 -5.64 17.55
C MET A 41 8.90 -7.00 16.89
N ALA A 42 8.53 -7.06 15.61
CA ALA A 42 8.37 -8.30 14.87
C ALA A 42 9.68 -9.09 14.74
N VAL A 43 10.80 -8.39 14.48
CA VAL A 43 12.13 -9.00 14.40
C VAL A 43 12.57 -9.57 15.75
N VAL A 44 12.38 -8.82 16.84
CA VAL A 44 12.74 -9.28 18.19
C VAL A 44 11.95 -10.53 18.58
N HIS A 45 10.64 -10.54 18.35
CA HIS A 45 9.80 -11.71 18.62
C HIS A 45 10.18 -12.93 17.77
N ALA A 46 10.51 -12.72 16.48
CA ALA A 46 10.95 -13.79 15.58
C ALA A 46 12.20 -14.51 16.08
N VAL A 47 13.16 -13.77 16.64
CA VAL A 47 14.40 -14.31 17.19
C VAL A 47 14.14 -15.05 18.51
N GLN A 48 13.23 -14.54 19.36
CA GLN A 48 12.93 -15.15 20.67
C GLN A 48 12.16 -16.48 20.58
N LEU A 49 11.27 -16.64 19.59
CA LEU A 49 10.38 -17.81 19.48
C LEU A 49 10.98 -18.99 18.70
N ASN A 50 12.22 -18.90 18.20
CA ASN A 50 12.93 -19.92 17.41
C ASN A 50 12.18 -20.43 16.15
N GLN A 51 11.07 -19.78 15.79
CA GLN A 51 10.28 -20.02 14.57
C GLN A 51 10.72 -19.06 13.47
N LEU A 52 11.97 -19.23 13.03
CA LEU A 52 12.64 -18.32 12.10
C LEU A 52 11.86 -18.15 10.79
N ALA A 53 11.25 -19.21 10.26
CA ALA A 53 10.49 -19.14 9.01
C ALA A 53 9.24 -18.24 9.12
N HIS A 54 8.46 -18.39 10.19
CA HIS A 54 7.25 -17.60 10.40
C HIS A 54 7.59 -16.14 10.72
N GLY A 55 8.53 -15.94 11.64
CA GLY A 55 8.99 -14.61 12.03
C GLY A 55 9.66 -13.85 10.88
N PHE A 56 10.39 -14.55 10.00
CA PHE A 56 11.00 -13.96 8.80
C PHE A 56 9.94 -13.49 7.80
N LEU A 57 8.96 -14.34 7.45
CA LEU A 57 7.90 -13.96 6.52
C LEU A 57 7.01 -12.85 7.08
N GLN A 58 6.76 -12.86 8.40
CA GLN A 58 6.05 -11.76 9.06
C GLN A 58 6.85 -10.46 9.05
N ALA A 59 8.15 -10.50 9.37
CA ALA A 59 9.02 -9.33 9.33
C ALA A 59 9.16 -8.77 7.90
N LEU A 60 9.28 -9.64 6.89
CA LEU A 60 9.25 -9.24 5.49
C LEU A 60 7.93 -8.54 5.13
N GLY A 61 6.80 -9.09 5.58
CA GLY A 61 5.50 -8.47 5.40
C GLY A 61 5.42 -7.06 5.99
N THR A 62 5.99 -6.83 7.18
CA THR A 62 6.04 -5.49 7.78
C THR A 62 7.03 -4.58 7.05
N LEU A 63 8.15 -5.11 6.55
CA LEU A 63 9.11 -4.36 5.73
C LEU A 63 8.48 -3.82 4.43
N PHE A 64 7.61 -4.61 3.79
CA PHE A 64 6.83 -4.14 2.63
C PHE A 64 5.95 -2.93 2.96
N ILE A 65 5.39 -2.84 4.18
CA ILE A 65 4.60 -1.67 4.60
C ILE A 65 5.51 -0.45 4.79
N VAL A 66 6.69 -0.64 5.41
CA VAL A 66 7.66 0.47 5.54
C VAL A 66 8.07 1.00 4.16
N TRP A 67 8.30 0.09 3.20
CA TRP A 67 8.64 0.46 1.84
C TRP A 67 7.50 1.20 1.13
N THR A 68 6.25 0.74 1.24
CA THR A 68 5.10 1.43 0.62
C THR A 68 4.88 2.82 1.21
N LEU A 69 5.03 2.98 2.53
CA LEU A 69 4.98 4.28 3.18
C LEU A 69 6.11 5.20 2.71
N SER A 70 7.33 4.66 2.56
CA SER A 70 8.44 5.42 2.00
C SER A 70 8.18 5.87 0.56
N SER A 71 7.56 5.02 -0.27
CA SER A 71 7.20 5.36 -1.65
C SER A 71 6.13 6.45 -1.72
N LEU A 72 5.12 6.38 -0.84
CA LEU A 72 4.08 7.41 -0.72
C LEU A 72 4.64 8.74 -0.23
N ILE A 73 5.58 8.74 0.72
CA ILE A 73 6.27 9.95 1.18
C ILE A 73 7.06 10.57 0.01
N SER A 74 7.77 9.76 -0.78
CA SER A 74 8.48 10.26 -1.97
C SER A 74 7.53 10.86 -3.01
N ALA A 75 6.35 10.25 -3.22
CA ALA A 75 5.31 10.81 -4.08
C ALA A 75 4.83 12.18 -3.57
N GLU A 76 4.63 12.29 -2.26
CA GLU A 76 4.17 13.52 -1.62
C GLU A 76 5.22 14.63 -1.67
N ILE A 77 6.50 14.31 -1.46
CA ILE A 77 7.61 15.27 -1.64
C ILE A 77 7.68 15.75 -3.09
N ASN A 78 7.57 14.84 -4.06
CA ASN A 78 7.57 15.19 -5.48
C ASN A 78 6.37 16.09 -5.84
N TYR A 79 5.20 15.85 -5.23
CA TYR A 79 4.04 16.71 -5.40
C TYR A 79 4.30 18.11 -4.85
N VAL A 80 4.87 18.22 -3.64
CA VAL A 80 5.21 19.52 -3.02
C VAL A 80 6.26 20.28 -3.82
N GLN A 81 7.24 19.59 -4.42
CA GLN A 81 8.32 20.21 -5.20
C GLN A 81 7.88 20.64 -6.61
N ASN A 82 7.14 19.80 -7.32
CA ASN A 82 6.85 19.99 -8.75
C ASN A 82 5.38 20.38 -9.04
N GLY A 83 4.49 20.27 -8.07
CA GLY A 83 3.06 20.58 -8.19
C GLY A 83 2.24 19.59 -9.04
N VAL A 84 2.87 18.49 -9.51
CA VAL A 84 2.24 17.49 -10.39
C VAL A 84 2.09 16.16 -9.64
N PHE A 85 0.86 15.64 -9.61
CA PHE A 85 0.53 14.40 -8.90
C PHE A 85 0.80 13.18 -9.79
N HIS A 86 1.79 12.36 -9.43
CA HIS A 86 2.11 11.11 -10.14
C HIS A 86 1.25 9.95 -9.62
N LEU A 87 0.08 9.75 -10.26
CA LEU A 87 -0.84 8.63 -9.98
C LEU A 87 -0.17 7.25 -10.06
N VAL A 88 0.86 7.11 -10.88
CA VAL A 88 1.61 5.85 -11.08
C VAL A 88 2.16 5.31 -9.76
N VAL A 89 2.75 6.16 -8.92
CA VAL A 89 3.34 5.73 -7.63
C VAL A 89 2.28 5.17 -6.69
N PHE A 90 1.08 5.73 -6.73
CA PHE A 90 -0.05 5.27 -5.91
C PHE A 90 -0.50 3.86 -6.33
N ILE A 91 -0.51 3.58 -7.64
CA ILE A 91 -0.87 2.28 -8.20
C ILE A 91 0.22 1.24 -7.90
N GLU A 92 1.49 1.61 -8.00
CA GLU A 92 2.61 0.75 -7.60
C GLU A 92 2.50 0.33 -6.13
N VAL A 93 2.24 1.29 -5.24
CA VAL A 93 2.06 1.02 -3.81
C VAL A 93 0.85 0.13 -3.54
N ALA A 94 -0.27 0.36 -4.22
CA ALA A 94 -1.45 -0.50 -4.13
C ALA A 94 -1.11 -1.94 -4.53
N MET A 95 -0.41 -2.13 -5.65
CA MET A 95 0.03 -3.45 -6.11
C MET A 95 0.95 -4.13 -5.09
N ILE A 96 1.96 -3.44 -4.57
CA ILE A 96 2.89 -3.99 -3.56
C ILE A 96 2.14 -4.43 -2.30
N THR A 97 1.16 -3.64 -1.85
CA THR A 97 0.34 -3.95 -0.67
C THR A 97 -0.50 -5.20 -0.88
N LEU A 98 -1.01 -5.41 -2.09
CA LEU A 98 -1.78 -6.61 -2.46
C LEU A 98 -0.86 -7.84 -2.56
N LEU A 99 0.33 -7.69 -3.13
CA LEU A 99 1.34 -8.75 -3.13
C LEU A 99 1.73 -9.16 -1.71
N ARG A 100 1.89 -8.20 -0.78
CA ARG A 100 2.14 -8.48 0.63
C ARG A 100 1.03 -9.34 1.24
N GLN A 101 -0.25 -9.03 0.98
CA GLN A 101 -1.37 -9.82 1.51
C GLN A 101 -1.28 -11.27 1.02
N LEU A 102 -1.00 -11.48 -0.26
CA LEU A 102 -0.82 -12.81 -0.84
C LEU A 102 0.33 -13.61 -0.20
N ILE A 103 1.42 -12.96 0.22
CA ILE A 103 2.57 -13.63 0.84
C ILE A 103 2.29 -13.97 2.31
N VAL A 104 1.65 -13.07 3.06
CA VAL A 104 1.48 -13.20 4.52
C VAL A 104 0.30 -14.11 4.91
N GLU A 105 -0.76 -14.13 4.10
CA GLU A 105 -1.99 -14.87 4.37
C GLU A 105 -1.84 -16.41 4.37
N PRO A 106 -1.20 -17.06 3.38
CA PRO A 106 -1.02 -18.51 3.38
C PRO A 106 -0.10 -18.99 4.50
N VAL A 107 0.84 -18.17 4.97
CA VAL A 107 1.72 -18.50 6.10
C VAL A 107 0.91 -18.66 7.38
N LYS A 108 -0.07 -17.78 7.62
CA LYS A 108 -0.96 -17.89 8.79
C LYS A 108 -1.81 -19.16 8.75
N VAL A 109 -2.25 -19.57 7.57
CA VAL A 109 -3.04 -20.78 7.36
C VAL A 109 -2.18 -22.04 7.47
N ALA A 110 -0.92 -21.99 7.02
CA ALA A 110 0.00 -23.13 7.06
C ALA A 110 0.55 -23.41 8.48
N THR A 111 0.71 -22.40 9.32
CA THR A 111 1.23 -22.56 10.71
C THR A 111 0.16 -22.55 11.79
N ALA A 112 -1.06 -22.07 11.50
CA ALA A 112 -2.17 -22.26 12.42
C ALA A 112 -2.61 -23.73 12.35
N LEU A 113 -2.51 -24.43 13.48
CA LEU A 113 -3.27 -25.64 13.77
C LEU A 113 -4.77 -25.29 13.77
N GLN A 114 -5.33 -24.91 12.63
CA GLN A 114 -6.77 -24.84 12.46
C GLN A 114 -7.25 -26.27 12.35
N THR A 115 -8.17 -26.61 13.25
CA THR A 115 -8.91 -27.86 13.27
C THR A 115 -9.33 -28.29 11.85
N PRO A 116 -9.17 -29.57 11.48
CA PRO A 116 -9.50 -30.09 10.15
C PRO A 116 -10.92 -29.83 9.63
N GLU A 117 -11.83 -29.37 10.49
CA GLU A 117 -13.23 -29.08 10.18
C GLU A 117 -13.46 -27.81 9.34
N GLN A 118 -12.50 -26.87 9.28
CA GLN A 118 -12.62 -25.65 8.45
C GLN A 118 -11.91 -25.76 7.08
N ILE A 119 -11.23 -26.87 6.83
CA ILE A 119 -10.39 -27.10 5.64
C ILE A 119 -11.23 -27.35 4.36
N PHE A 120 -12.52 -27.66 4.47
CA PHE A 120 -13.35 -28.09 3.33
C PHE A 120 -14.23 -27.02 2.67
N ASN A 121 -13.89 -25.73 2.75
CA ASN A 121 -14.52 -24.72 1.90
C ASN A 121 -13.60 -24.33 0.74
N ALA A 122 -13.60 -25.17 -0.31
CA ALA A 122 -12.98 -24.88 -1.62
C ALA A 122 -13.37 -23.49 -2.18
N TRP A 123 -14.52 -22.97 -1.73
CA TRP A 123 -15.00 -21.61 -2.02
C TRP A 123 -14.06 -20.50 -1.52
N HIS A 124 -13.44 -20.65 -0.34
CA HIS A 124 -12.58 -19.61 0.23
C HIS A 124 -11.25 -19.49 -0.53
N TYR A 125 -10.64 -20.63 -0.89
CA TYR A 125 -9.44 -20.65 -1.74
C TYR A 125 -9.72 -20.17 -3.17
N GLY A 126 -10.90 -20.49 -3.72
CA GLY A 126 -11.33 -19.97 -5.02
C GLY A 126 -11.47 -18.46 -5.06
N LEU A 127 -12.01 -17.84 -3.99
CA LEU A 127 -12.13 -16.39 -3.88
C LEU A 127 -10.78 -15.68 -3.73
N LEU A 128 -9.81 -16.28 -3.03
CA LEU A 128 -8.44 -15.72 -2.92
C LEU A 128 -7.71 -15.75 -4.28
N LEU A 129 -7.82 -16.85 -5.03
CA LEU A 129 -7.28 -16.94 -6.40
C LEU A 129 -7.98 -15.96 -7.35
N ALA A 130 -9.30 -15.80 -7.24
CA ALA A 130 -10.06 -14.84 -8.03
C ALA A 130 -9.67 -13.38 -7.72
N SER A 131 -9.47 -13.04 -6.45
CA SER A 131 -8.97 -11.72 -6.01
C SER A 131 -7.60 -11.42 -6.63
N LEU A 132 -6.67 -12.37 -6.58
CA LEU A 132 -5.34 -12.24 -7.18
C LEU A 132 -5.40 -12.01 -8.70
N LEU A 133 -6.30 -12.72 -9.39
CA LEU A 133 -6.50 -12.60 -10.83
C LEU A 133 -7.08 -11.25 -11.24
N ILE A 134 -8.05 -10.72 -10.47
CA ILE A 134 -8.65 -9.39 -10.71
C ILE A 134 -7.59 -8.28 -10.57
N ILE A 135 -6.74 -8.38 -9.55
CA ILE A 135 -5.65 -7.42 -9.31
C ILE A 135 -4.59 -7.48 -10.42
N GLY A 136 -4.23 -8.68 -10.87
CA GLY A 136 -3.32 -8.87 -12.00
C GLY A 136 -3.85 -8.26 -13.30
N ILE A 137 -5.16 -8.37 -13.55
CA ILE A 137 -5.81 -7.73 -14.70
C ILE A 137 -5.78 -6.20 -14.57
N LEU A 138 -6.05 -5.65 -13.37
CA LEU A 138 -6.01 -4.21 -13.12
C LEU A 138 -4.63 -3.62 -13.42
N HIS A 139 -3.55 -4.27 -12.96
CA HIS A 139 -2.18 -3.84 -13.24
C HIS A 139 -1.85 -3.88 -14.74
N LYS A 140 -2.27 -4.93 -15.44
CA LYS A 140 -2.09 -5.04 -16.90
C LYS A 140 -2.83 -3.92 -17.63
N LEU A 141 -4.03 -3.55 -17.19
CA LEU A 141 -4.83 -2.49 -17.81
C LEU A 141 -4.19 -1.12 -17.61
N VAL A 142 -3.76 -0.80 -16.38
CA VAL A 142 -3.06 0.45 -16.07
C VAL A 142 -1.76 0.58 -16.86
N SER A 143 -0.89 -0.45 -16.83
CA SER A 143 0.39 -0.39 -17.55
C SER A 143 0.22 -0.38 -19.08
N SER A 144 -0.89 -0.92 -19.60
CA SER A 144 -1.22 -0.84 -21.02
C SER A 144 -1.79 0.51 -21.43
N SER A 145 -2.41 1.27 -20.52
CA SER A 145 -2.89 2.63 -20.80
C SER A 145 -1.73 3.63 -20.89
N GLU A 146 -0.69 3.47 -20.07
CA GLU A 146 0.49 4.35 -20.10
C GLU A 146 1.31 4.19 -21.39
N LYS A 147 1.35 2.98 -21.96
CA LYS A 147 2.00 2.74 -23.27
C LYS A 147 1.31 3.41 -24.46
N ARG A 148 0.02 3.73 -24.33
CA ARG A 148 -0.79 4.31 -25.42
C ARG A 148 -0.69 5.83 -25.52
N GLU A 149 -0.14 6.50 -24.51
CA GLU A 149 0.16 7.94 -24.56
C GLU A 149 1.56 8.24 -25.13
N LEU A 150 2.37 7.21 -25.39
CA LEU A 150 3.73 7.30 -25.91
C LEU A 150 3.87 6.87 -27.39
N GLU A 151 2.76 6.51 -28.05
CA GLU A 151 2.64 6.28 -29.50
C GLU A 151 1.76 7.36 -30.16
#